data_AF-A0A9E1KBI0-F1
#
_entry.id   AF-A0A9E1KBI0-F1
#
_cell.length_a   1.000
_cell.length_b   1.000
_cell.length_c   1.000
_cell.angle_alpha   90.00
_cell.angle_beta   90.00
_cell.angle_gamma   90.00
#
_symmetry.space_group_name_H-M   'P 1'
#
loop_
_entity.id
_entity.type
_entity.pdbx_description
1 polymer ?
#
loop_
_entity_poly.entity_id
_entity_poly.type
_entity_poly.pdbx_seq_one_letter_code
_entity_poly.pdbx_strand_id
1 'polypeptide(L)' 'KIDTIFNESNASNGQAKDVGGYFRTDPKKVAQAMRRSSTFNSILDSLN' A
#
# COMPACT_ATOMS: atom_id res chain seq x y z
N LYS A 1 -16.11 7.25 -3.59
CA LYS A 1 -14.82 6.50 -3.70
C LYS A 1 -13.92 6.70 -2.48
N ILE A 2 -14.05 7.82 -1.74
CA ILE A 2 -13.22 8.11 -0.56
C ILE A 2 -13.38 7.03 0.53
N ASP A 3 -14.60 6.64 0.86
CA ASP A 3 -14.85 5.60 1.87
C ASP A 3 -14.22 4.25 1.51
N THR A 4 -14.26 3.88 0.22
CA THR A 4 -13.61 2.66 -0.29
C THR A 4 -12.10 2.70 -0.07
N ILE A 5 -11.45 3.83 -0.36
CA ILE A 5 -10.00 4.01 -0.18
C ILE A 5 -9.62 3.89 1.31
N PHE A 6 -10.41 4.50 2.19
CA PHE A 6 -10.19 4.39 3.63
C PHE A 6 -10.40 2.96 4.13
N ASN A 7 -11.43 2.27 3.67
CA ASN A 7 -11.69 0.88 4.03
C ASN A 7 -10.54 -0.05 3.59
N GLU A 8 -10.08 0.06 2.35
CA GLU A 8 -8.93 -0.71 1.84
C GLU A 8 -7.64 -0.43 2.64
N SER A 9 -7.37 0.84 2.94
CA SER A 9 -6.19 1.24 3.71
C SER A 9 -6.24 0.72 5.15
N ASN A 10 -7.41 0.81 5.78
CA ASN A 10 -7.63 0.39 7.17
C ASN A 10 -7.65 -1.14 7.33
N ALA A 11 -8.14 -1.88 6.34
CA ALA A 11 -8.14 -3.34 6.35
C ALA A 11 -6.72 -3.95 6.46
N SER A 12 -5.70 -3.20 6.06
CA SER A 12 -4.30 -3.59 6.16
C SER A 12 -3.64 -3.27 7.51
N ASN A 13 -4.32 -2.57 8.43
CA ASN A 13 -3.75 -2.22 9.74
C ASN A 13 -3.61 -3.44 10.66
N GLY A 14 -2.65 -3.40 11.60
CA GLY A 14 -2.46 -4.43 12.62
C GLY A 14 -1.89 -5.77 12.10
N GLN A 15 -1.66 -5.88 10.80
CA GLN A 15 -1.09 -7.07 10.17
C GLN A 15 0.44 -6.93 10.07
N ALA A 16 1.15 -8.01 10.39
CA ALA A 16 2.58 -8.08 10.16
C ALA A 16 2.88 -7.94 8.66
N LYS A 17 3.88 -7.13 8.31
CA LYS A 17 4.31 -6.91 6.93
C LYS A 17 5.77 -7.27 6.75
N ASP A 18 6.06 -8.05 5.73
CA ASP A 18 7.41 -8.30 5.27
C ASP A 18 7.87 -7.16 4.36
N VAL A 19 8.93 -6.47 4.76
CA VAL A 19 9.58 -5.40 3.99
C VAL A 19 10.96 -5.83 3.44
N GLY A 20 11.35 -7.09 3.61
CA GLY A 20 12.56 -7.67 3.00
C GLY A 20 13.89 -7.26 3.62
N GLY A 21 13.88 -6.68 4.82
CA GLY A 21 15.09 -6.25 5.53
C GLY A 21 14.77 -5.26 6.65
N TYR A 22 15.80 -4.71 7.27
CA TYR A 22 15.66 -3.67 8.30
C TYR A 22 16.38 -2.38 7.89
N PHE A 23 17.70 -2.43 7.69
CA PHE A 23 18.49 -1.26 7.25
C PHE A 23 18.47 -1.03 5.73
N ARG A 24 18.32 -2.10 4.95
CA ARG A 24 18.15 -2.09 3.49
C ARG A 24 17.00 -3.01 3.12
N THR A 25 15.81 -2.45 3.14
CA THR A 25 14.57 -3.13 2.79
C THR A 25 14.50 -3.40 1.28
N ASP A 26 13.68 -4.37 0.88
CA ASP A 26 13.39 -4.63 -0.53
C ASP A 26 12.42 -3.55 -1.04
N PRO A 27 12.82 -2.72 -2.03
CA PRO A 27 11.97 -1.65 -2.54
C PRO A 27 10.62 -2.12 -3.05
N LYS A 28 10.54 -3.33 -3.63
CA LYS A 28 9.28 -3.88 -4.15
C LYS A 28 8.32 -4.21 -3.01
N LYS A 29 8.83 -4.83 -1.95
CA LYS A 29 8.02 -5.18 -0.77
C LYS A 29 7.57 -3.93 -0.02
N VAL A 30 8.44 -2.92 0.10
CA VAL A 30 8.06 -1.62 0.68
C VAL A 30 6.97 -0.94 -0.13
N ALA A 31 7.09 -0.90 -1.46
CA ALA A 31 6.08 -0.30 -2.33
C ALA A 31 4.71 -0.96 -2.13
N GLN A 32 4.65 -2.29 -2.08
CA GLN A 32 3.42 -3.04 -1.80
C GLN A 32 2.88 -2.76 -0.38
N ALA A 33 3.76 -2.69 0.62
CA ALA A 33 3.36 -2.42 2.00
C ALA A 33 2.76 -1.01 2.18
N MET A 34 3.26 -0.01 1.45
CA MET A 34 2.88 1.39 1.57
C MET A 34 1.71 1.79 0.66
N ARG A 35 1.60 1.20 -0.54
CA ARG A 35 0.52 1.46 -1.52
C ARG A 35 -0.74 0.62 -1.25
N ARG A 36 -1.34 0.81 -0.07
CA ARG A 36 -2.36 -0.10 0.51
C ARG A 36 -3.74 -0.12 -0.16
N SER A 37 -4.11 0.91 -0.90
CA SER A 37 -5.41 1.00 -1.58
C SER A 37 -5.24 0.80 -3.08
N SER A 38 -5.78 -0.29 -3.61
CA SER A 38 -5.80 -0.55 -5.05
C SER A 38 -6.61 0.52 -5.78
N THR A 39 -7.74 0.94 -5.22
CA THR A 39 -8.59 1.99 -5.79
C THR A 39 -7.83 3.31 -5.91
N PHE A 40 -7.09 3.70 -4.87
CA PHE A 40 -6.29 4.92 -4.91
C PHE A 40 -5.11 4.81 -5.89
N ASN A 41 -4.42 3.67 -5.88
CA ASN A 41 -3.30 3.43 -6.80
C ASN A 41 -3.74 3.52 -8.27
N SER A 42 -4.87 2.92 -8.63
CA SER A 42 -5.37 2.97 -10.02
C SER A 42 -5.73 4.39 -10.46
N ILE A 43 -6.21 5.25 -9.54
CA ILE A 43 -6.45 6.66 -9.85
C ILE A 43 -5.12 7.36 -10.14
N LEU A 44 -4.10 7.16 -9.31
CA LEU A 44 -2.78 7.74 -9.53
C LEU A 44 -2.13 7.24 -10.83
N ASP A 45 -2.24 5.95 -11.11
CA ASP A 45 -1.68 5.35 -12.32
C ASP A 45 -2.36 5.88 -13.59
N SER A 46 -3.61 6.36 -13.50
CA SER A 46 -4.34 6.99 -14.62
C SER A 46 -3.97 8.45 -14.89
N LEU A 47 -3.18 9.08 -14.02
CA LEU A 47 -2.72 10.47 -14.16
C LEU A 47 -1.35 10.59 -14.84
N ASN A 48 -0.67 9.46 -15.05
CA ASN A 48 0.60 9.33 -15.77
C ASN A 48 0.37 8.75 -17.17
#